data_AF-R6H343-F1
#
_entry.id   AF-R6H343-F1
#
_cell.length_a   1.000
_cell.length_b   1.000
_cell.length_c   1.000
_cell.angle_alpha   90.00
_cell.angle_beta   90.00
_cell.angle_gamma   90.00
#
_symmetry.space_group_name_H-M   'P 1'
#
loop_
_entity.id
_entity.type
_entity.pdbx_description
1 polymer ?
#
loop_
_entity_poly.entity_id
_entity_poly.type
_entity_poly.pdbx_seq_one_letter_code
_entity_poly.pdbx_strand_id
1 'polypeptide(L)'
;MELYGSFALRPGDEVAFAGAMLMCMGLGMVLSVACYVLEALSLYTIAQRRGIRKPWLAWIPVVNVWIVGSISDQYQYVVNRRIQNRRKVLLGLAIACGVTFLGYTVCLLGVAGRALMNEADGLMVAWLLFAMLFVLAAFAIVVTYAVFAFISLYYVYKSCNPDTAVVFLVLSIVIPATMPFFLLADRNLDRGMPPRRQEPQPLPETAQNVEPTGKEPAEASPEEPEGTSQEL
;
A
#
# COMPACT_ATOMS: atom_id res chain seq x y z
N MET A 1 -16.48 40.81 41.26
CA MET A 1 -16.40 39.36 41.02
C MET A 1 -17.68 38.89 40.32
N GLU A 2 -17.95 39.43 39.12
CA GLU A 2 -18.95 38.89 38.19
C GLU A 2 -18.35 39.04 36.80
N LEU A 3 -17.46 38.13 36.45
CA LEU A 3 -16.75 38.12 35.16
C LEU A 3 -16.64 36.70 34.63
N TYR A 4 -17.73 35.95 34.77
CA TYR A 4 -18.05 34.81 33.93
C TYR A 4 -19.42 35.11 33.34
N GLY A 5 -19.41 35.85 32.22
CA GLY A 5 -20.57 35.95 31.36
C GLY A 5 -21.02 34.53 31.06
N SER A 6 -22.23 34.20 31.48
CA SER A 6 -22.93 33.01 31.07
C SER A 6 -22.90 32.95 29.55
N PHE A 7 -22.10 32.04 29.00
CA PHE A 7 -22.25 31.57 27.62
C PHE A 7 -23.54 30.74 27.56
N ALA A 8 -24.67 31.41 27.81
CA ALA A 8 -25.99 30.86 27.65
C ALA A 8 -26.25 30.86 26.14
N LEU A 9 -25.93 29.74 25.50
CA LEU A 9 -26.31 29.43 24.13
C LEU A 9 -27.80 29.77 23.96
N ARG A 10 -28.15 30.65 23.01
CA ARG A 10 -29.55 30.90 22.70
C ARG A 10 -30.15 29.63 22.09
N PRO A 11 -31.41 29.27 22.41
CA PRO A 11 -32.11 28.19 21.73
C PRO A 11 -32.25 28.57 20.25
N GLY A 12 -31.37 28.01 19.40
CA GLY A 12 -31.17 28.42 18.01
C GLY A 12 -29.69 28.38 17.58
N ASP A 13 -28.77 28.69 18.49
CA ASP A 13 -27.34 28.60 18.22
C ASP A 13 -26.89 27.14 18.19
N GLU A 14 -27.45 26.27 19.06
CA GLU A 14 -27.14 24.84 19.11
C GLU A 14 -27.43 24.11 17.79
N VAL A 15 -28.55 24.44 17.12
CA VAL A 15 -28.89 23.87 15.80
C VAL A 15 -28.01 24.43 14.69
N ALA A 16 -27.58 25.70 14.78
CA ALA A 16 -26.61 26.28 13.86
C ALA A 16 -25.22 25.64 14.03
N PHE A 17 -24.77 25.41 15.27
CA PHE A 17 -23.53 24.71 15.59
C PHE A 17 -23.57 23.24 15.17
N ALA A 18 -24.67 22.53 15.45
CA ALA A 18 -24.86 21.16 15.00
C ALA A 18 -24.89 21.07 13.47
N GLY A 19 -25.56 22.00 12.80
CA GLY A 19 -25.59 22.10 11.33
C GLY A 19 -24.21 22.38 10.73
N ALA A 20 -23.46 23.33 11.31
CA ALA A 20 -22.10 23.63 10.88
C ALA A 20 -21.15 22.43 11.09
N MET A 21 -21.29 21.73 12.21
CA MET A 21 -20.48 20.54 12.51
C MET A 21 -20.80 19.38 11.55
N LEU A 22 -22.07 19.14 11.23
CA LEU A 22 -22.50 18.16 10.22
C LEU A 22 -22.01 18.53 8.82
N MET A 23 -22.07 19.82 8.44
CA MET A 23 -21.54 20.31 7.17
C MET A 23 -20.03 20.10 7.07
N CYS A 24 -19.27 20.42 8.13
CA CYS A 24 -17.83 20.19 8.19
C CYS A 24 -17.47 18.70 8.14
N MET A 25 -18.22 17.85 8.84
CA MET A 25 -18.05 16.39 8.76
C MET A 25 -18.33 15.86 7.35
N GLY A 26 -19.40 16.33 6.70
CA GLY A 26 -19.75 15.96 5.33
C GLY A 26 -18.68 16.38 4.32
N LEU A 27 -18.20 17.62 4.39
CA LEU A 27 -17.09 18.12 3.58
C LEU A 27 -15.81 17.31 3.83
N GLY A 28 -15.51 17.02 5.10
CA GLY A 28 -14.38 16.16 5.48
C GLY A 28 -14.47 14.76 4.88
N MET A 29 -15.65 14.14 4.87
CA MET A 29 -15.89 12.85 4.22
C MET A 29 -15.65 12.93 2.71
N VAL A 30 -16.23 13.92 2.02
CA VAL A 30 -16.05 14.08 0.56
C VAL A 30 -14.57 14.27 0.21
N LEU A 31 -13.88 15.13 0.96
CA LEU A 31 -12.44 15.33 0.80
C LEU A 31 -11.65 14.06 1.07
N SER A 32 -12.00 13.29 2.10
CA SER A 32 -11.31 12.02 2.42
C SER A 32 -11.46 10.99 1.30
N VAL A 33 -12.65 10.89 0.69
CA VAL A 33 -12.91 9.99 -0.44
C VAL A 33 -12.12 10.46 -1.67
N ALA A 34 -12.10 11.76 -1.94
CA ALA A 34 -11.31 12.30 -3.05
C ALA A 34 -9.81 12.02 -2.86
N CYS A 35 -9.27 12.30 -1.68
CA CYS A 35 -7.88 12.00 -1.31
C CYS A 35 -7.57 10.50 -1.47
N TYR A 36 -8.49 9.63 -1.03
CA TYR A 36 -8.35 8.18 -1.18
C TYR A 36 -8.28 7.74 -2.66
N VAL A 37 -9.15 8.27 -3.51
CA VAL A 37 -9.16 7.96 -4.95
C VAL A 37 -7.86 8.42 -5.61
N LEU A 38 -7.36 9.62 -5.26
CA LEU A 38 -6.08 10.13 -5.77
C LEU A 38 -4.90 9.25 -5.32
N GLU A 39 -4.89 8.82 -4.06
CA GLU A 39 -3.88 7.89 -3.54
C GLU A 39 -3.91 6.55 -4.31
N ALA A 40 -5.07 5.92 -4.42
CA ALA A 40 -5.24 4.65 -5.11
C ALA A 40 -4.82 4.74 -6.59
N LEU A 41 -5.18 5.84 -7.27
CA LEU A 41 -4.78 6.10 -8.66
C LEU A 41 -3.27 6.27 -8.79
N SER A 42 -2.64 7.05 -7.90
CA SER A 42 -1.19 7.28 -7.92
C SER A 42 -0.40 5.98 -7.75
N LEU A 43 -0.80 5.15 -6.77
CA LEU A 43 -0.19 3.85 -6.49
C LEU A 43 -0.44 2.84 -7.61
N TYR A 44 -1.63 2.85 -8.21
CA TYR A 44 -1.94 2.04 -9.39
C TYR A 44 -1.00 2.37 -10.56
N THR A 45 -0.82 3.66 -10.89
CA THR A 45 0.08 4.07 -11.98
C THR A 45 1.53 3.67 -11.73
N ILE A 46 2.03 3.82 -10.50
CA ILE A 46 3.41 3.43 -10.14
C ILE A 46 3.57 1.90 -10.23
N ALA A 47 2.61 1.14 -9.71
CA ALA A 47 2.65 -0.31 -9.72
C ALA A 47 2.59 -0.88 -11.15
N GLN A 48 1.79 -0.27 -12.03
CA GLN A 48 1.68 -0.68 -13.44
C GLN A 48 3.00 -0.43 -14.19
N ARG A 49 3.62 0.74 -14.02
CA ARG A 49 4.92 1.05 -14.63
C ARG A 49 6.02 0.09 -14.18
N ARG A 50 6.00 -0.32 -12.91
CA ARG A 50 7.01 -1.21 -12.30
C ARG A 50 6.76 -2.71 -12.51
N GLY A 51 5.70 -3.09 -13.25
CA GLY A 51 5.42 -4.48 -13.59
C GLY A 51 5.08 -5.36 -12.39
N ILE A 52 4.47 -4.80 -11.34
CA ILE A 52 4.03 -5.57 -10.17
C ILE A 52 2.87 -6.48 -10.58
N ARG A 53 2.93 -7.76 -10.20
CA ARG A 53 2.05 -8.85 -10.70
C ARG A 53 0.53 -8.60 -10.56
N LYS A 54 0.06 -7.62 -9.78
CA LYS A 54 -1.37 -7.22 -9.65
C LYS A 54 -1.58 -5.75 -9.23
N PRO A 55 -1.56 -4.76 -10.16
CA PRO A 55 -1.67 -3.34 -9.83
C PRO A 55 -3.05 -2.90 -9.32
N TRP A 56 -4.12 -3.58 -9.76
CA TRP A 56 -5.51 -3.23 -9.42
C TRP A 56 -5.85 -3.35 -7.92
N LEU A 57 -5.00 -4.07 -7.15
CA LEU A 57 -5.12 -4.21 -5.69
C LEU A 57 -4.97 -2.89 -4.93
N ALA A 58 -4.45 -1.83 -5.56
CA ALA A 58 -4.35 -0.49 -4.95
C ALA A 58 -5.71 0.11 -4.57
N TRP A 59 -6.79 -0.32 -5.21
CA TRP A 59 -8.16 0.14 -4.95
C TRP A 59 -8.82 -0.49 -3.72
N ILE A 60 -8.17 -1.45 -3.06
CA ILE A 60 -8.73 -2.10 -1.86
C ILE A 60 -7.96 -1.54 -0.65
N PRO A 61 -8.59 -0.88 0.33
CA PRO A 61 -7.89 -0.19 1.41
C PRO A 61 -6.85 -1.05 2.15
N VAL A 62 -7.21 -2.29 2.47
CA VAL A 62 -6.32 -3.24 3.17
C VAL A 62 -5.16 -3.69 2.28
N VAL A 63 -5.39 -3.79 0.97
CA VAL A 63 -4.40 -4.32 0.02
C VAL A 63 -3.54 -3.20 -0.58
N ASN A 64 -3.99 -1.95 -0.50
CA ASN A 64 -3.20 -0.78 -0.83
C ASN A 64 -1.89 -0.74 -0.01
N VAL A 65 -2.00 -1.05 1.29
CA VAL A 65 -0.86 -1.22 2.20
C VAL A 65 0.16 -2.24 1.68
N TRP A 66 -0.33 -3.33 1.08
CA TRP A 66 0.52 -4.36 0.47
C TRP A 66 1.20 -3.84 -0.80
N ILE A 67 0.52 -3.06 -1.63
CA ILE A 67 1.09 -2.44 -2.83
C ILE A 67 2.21 -1.47 -2.45
N VAL A 68 1.98 -0.57 -1.49
CA VAL A 68 3.01 0.35 -0.96
C VAL A 68 4.21 -0.43 -0.42
N GLY A 69 3.95 -1.49 0.37
CA GLY A 69 5.00 -2.37 0.88
C GLY A 69 5.80 -3.08 -0.22
N SER A 70 5.13 -3.50 -1.29
CA SER A 70 5.77 -4.18 -2.43
C SER A 70 6.63 -3.24 -3.28
N ILE A 71 6.18 -1.98 -3.48
CA ILE A 71 6.94 -0.94 -4.18
C ILE A 71 8.21 -0.58 -3.38
N SER A 72 8.08 -0.43 -2.05
CA SER A 72 9.22 -0.17 -1.15
C SER A 72 10.23 -1.32 -1.13
N ASP A 73 9.76 -2.57 -1.12
CA ASP A 73 10.63 -3.76 -1.15
C ASP A 73 11.38 -3.90 -2.47
N GLN A 74 10.72 -3.64 -3.62
CA GLN A 74 11.39 -3.61 -4.92
C GLN A 74 12.53 -2.58 -4.97
N TYR A 75 12.31 -1.37 -4.44
CA TYR A 75 13.35 -0.35 -4.38
C TYR A 75 14.56 -0.81 -3.54
N GLN A 76 14.32 -1.38 -2.36
CA GLN A 76 15.39 -1.88 -1.48
C GLN A 76 16.16 -3.05 -2.09
N TYR A 77 15.46 -3.94 -2.81
CA TYR A 77 16.09 -5.04 -3.53
C TYR A 77 16.99 -4.54 -4.65
N VAL A 78 16.50 -3.59 -5.46
CA VAL A 78 17.20 -3.09 -6.65
C VAL A 78 18.37 -2.16 -6.30
N VAL A 79 18.19 -1.26 -5.32
CA VAL A 79 19.19 -0.24 -4.98
C VAL A 79 20.13 -0.71 -3.86
N ASN A 80 19.57 -1.30 -2.81
CA ASN A 80 20.33 -1.64 -1.60
C ASN A 80 20.74 -3.12 -1.53
N ARG A 81 20.33 -3.95 -2.51
CA ARG A 81 20.52 -5.42 -2.53
C ARG A 81 20.10 -6.13 -1.23
N ARG A 82 19.18 -5.54 -0.46
CA ARG A 82 18.65 -6.14 0.78
C ARG A 82 17.26 -6.70 0.52
N ILE A 83 17.06 -7.96 0.88
CA ILE A 83 15.75 -8.62 0.86
C ILE A 83 15.05 -8.25 2.17
N GLN A 84 14.01 -7.41 2.14
CA GLN A 84 13.25 -7.06 3.34
C GLN A 84 11.78 -7.47 3.23
N ASN A 85 11.31 -8.31 4.15
CA ASN A 85 9.92 -8.80 4.15
C ASN A 85 8.87 -7.75 4.62
N ARG A 86 9.03 -6.47 4.28
CA ARG A 86 8.14 -5.38 4.74
C ARG A 86 6.68 -5.57 4.36
N ARG A 87 6.43 -6.12 3.17
CA ARG A 87 5.08 -6.52 2.72
C ARG A 87 4.38 -7.47 3.69
N LYS A 88 5.11 -8.37 4.36
CA LYS A 88 4.55 -9.31 5.35
C LYS A 88 4.34 -8.63 6.70
N VAL A 89 5.28 -7.75 7.10
CA VAL A 89 5.18 -6.99 8.35
C VAL A 89 3.99 -6.03 8.33
N LEU A 90 3.82 -5.25 7.26
CA LEU A 90 2.68 -4.34 7.12
C LEU A 90 1.35 -5.11 7.08
N LEU A 91 1.30 -6.26 6.39
CA LEU A 91 0.10 -7.09 6.34
C LEU A 91 -0.23 -7.69 7.71
N GLY A 92 0.76 -8.26 8.41
CA GLY A 92 0.58 -8.82 9.75
C GLY A 92 0.08 -7.76 10.74
N LEU A 93 0.57 -6.53 10.60
CA LEU A 93 0.16 -5.41 11.44
C LEU A 93 -1.27 -4.93 11.12
N ALA A 94 -1.66 -4.90 9.83
CA ALA A 94 -3.03 -4.61 9.44
C ALA A 94 -4.01 -5.69 9.95
N ILE A 95 -3.62 -6.97 9.92
CA ILE A 95 -4.41 -8.06 10.52
C ILE A 95 -4.50 -7.88 12.04
N ALA A 96 -3.40 -7.53 12.71
CA ALA A 96 -3.40 -7.25 14.14
C ALA A 96 -4.38 -6.12 14.50
N CYS A 97 -4.37 -5.00 13.74
CA CYS A 97 -5.39 -3.94 13.90
C CYS A 97 -6.81 -4.49 13.79
N GLY A 98 -7.10 -5.31 12.78
CA GLY A 98 -8.43 -5.91 12.58
C GLY A 98 -8.85 -6.82 13.74
N VAL A 99 -7.93 -7.62 14.26
CA VAL A 99 -8.17 -8.51 15.42
C VAL A 99 -8.44 -7.69 16.68
N THR A 100 -7.64 -6.66 16.95
CA THR A 100 -7.83 -5.76 18.09
C THR A 100 -9.17 -5.02 18.01
N PHE A 101 -9.56 -4.56 16.83
CA PHE A 101 -10.85 -3.91 16.60
C PHE A 101 -12.02 -4.87 16.85
N LEU A 102 -11.95 -6.08 16.30
CA LEU A 102 -12.98 -7.11 16.53
C LEU A 102 -13.09 -7.44 18.03
N GLY A 103 -11.96 -7.65 18.72
CA GLY A 103 -11.94 -7.89 20.16
C GLY A 103 -12.57 -6.76 20.98
N TYR A 104 -12.28 -5.50 20.62
CA TYR A 104 -12.92 -4.34 21.22
C TYR A 104 -14.44 -4.31 21.02
N THR A 105 -14.93 -4.60 19.81
CA THR A 105 -16.37 -4.64 19.54
C THR A 105 -17.10 -5.72 20.34
N VAL A 106 -16.48 -6.90 20.51
CA VAL A 106 -17.01 -7.97 21.36
C VAL A 106 -17.08 -7.52 22.81
N CYS A 107 -16.06 -6.84 23.32
CA CYS A 107 -16.07 -6.32 24.69
C CYS A 107 -17.16 -5.26 24.88
N LEU A 108 -17.36 -4.37 23.91
CA LEU A 108 -18.44 -3.38 23.96
C LEU A 108 -19.82 -4.03 23.95
N LEU A 109 -20.03 -5.07 23.15
CA LEU A 109 -21.28 -5.83 23.17
C LEU A 109 -21.49 -6.52 24.53
N GLY A 110 -20.43 -7.02 25.15
CA GLY A 110 -20.47 -7.57 26.51
C GLY A 110 -20.92 -6.53 27.55
N VAL A 111 -20.36 -5.32 27.50
CA VAL A 111 -20.77 -4.21 28.38
C VAL A 111 -22.22 -3.79 28.10
N ALA A 112 -22.59 -3.63 26.82
CA ALA A 112 -23.94 -3.23 26.42
C ALA A 112 -25.00 -4.27 26.83
N GLY A 113 -24.72 -5.56 26.67
CA GLY A 113 -25.62 -6.63 27.09
C GLY A 113 -25.90 -6.60 28.60
N ARG A 114 -24.86 -6.36 29.41
CA ARG A 114 -25.00 -6.22 30.86
C ARG A 114 -25.72 -4.94 31.27
N ALA A 115 -25.43 -3.82 30.60
CA ALA A 115 -26.11 -2.55 30.82
C ALA A 115 -27.62 -2.65 30.55
N LEU A 116 -28.04 -3.41 29.53
CA LEU A 116 -29.45 -3.66 29.22
C LEU A 116 -30.15 -4.52 30.29
N MET A 117 -29.43 -5.45 30.92
CA MET A 117 -29.95 -6.25 32.04
C MET A 117 -29.90 -5.47 33.38
N ASN A 118 -29.37 -4.24 33.39
CA ASN A 118 -29.13 -3.41 34.58
C ASN A 118 -28.30 -4.12 35.66
N GLU A 119 -27.42 -5.04 35.23
CA GLU A 119 -26.53 -5.81 36.09
C GLU A 119 -25.18 -5.08 36.20
N ALA A 120 -25.08 -4.15 37.14
CA ALA A 120 -23.84 -3.47 37.46
C ALA A 120 -22.98 -4.32 38.42
N ASP A 121 -22.57 -5.50 37.95
CA ASP A 121 -21.79 -6.47 38.71
C ASP A 121 -20.28 -6.40 38.39
N GLY A 122 -19.48 -7.21 39.10
CA GLY A 122 -18.04 -7.30 38.86
C GLY A 122 -17.67 -7.78 37.45
N LEU A 123 -18.58 -8.48 36.75
CA LEU A 123 -18.37 -8.89 35.36
C LEU A 123 -18.43 -7.69 34.41
N MET A 124 -19.34 -6.73 34.63
CA MET A 124 -19.38 -5.49 33.82
C MET A 124 -18.05 -4.73 33.92
N VAL A 125 -17.50 -4.63 35.12
CA VAL A 125 -16.18 -4.01 35.36
C VAL A 125 -15.08 -4.78 34.64
N ALA A 126 -15.09 -6.12 34.67
CA ALA A 126 -14.11 -6.93 33.95
C ALA A 126 -14.14 -6.66 32.43
N TRP A 127 -15.32 -6.62 31.81
CA TRP A 127 -15.46 -6.31 30.37
C TRP A 127 -14.95 -4.90 30.02
N LEU A 128 -15.19 -3.92 30.88
CA LEU A 128 -14.66 -2.55 30.72
C LEU A 128 -13.13 -2.51 30.80
N LEU A 129 -12.53 -3.24 31.75
CA LEU A 129 -11.07 -3.35 31.87
C LEU A 129 -10.46 -4.02 30.63
N PHE A 130 -11.06 -5.10 30.13
CA PHE A 130 -10.63 -5.73 28.87
C PHE A 130 -10.76 -4.77 27.69
N ALA A 131 -11.86 -4.03 27.57
CA ALA A 131 -12.02 -3.01 26.53
C ALA A 131 -10.93 -1.94 26.62
N MET A 132 -10.57 -1.49 27.82
CA MET A 132 -9.50 -0.52 28.03
C MET A 132 -8.12 -1.07 27.61
N LEU A 133 -7.83 -2.34 27.90
CA LEU A 133 -6.61 -3.00 27.42
C LEU A 133 -6.55 -3.08 25.89
N PHE A 134 -7.66 -3.41 25.23
CA PHE A 134 -7.74 -3.39 23.78
C PHE A 134 -7.51 -2.00 23.19
N VAL A 135 -7.98 -0.94 23.86
CA VAL A 135 -7.73 0.46 23.44
C VAL A 135 -6.24 0.80 23.54
N LEU A 136 -5.58 0.43 24.65
CA LEU A 136 -4.14 0.67 24.82
C LEU A 136 -3.31 -0.12 23.79
N ALA A 137 -3.68 -1.37 23.55
CA ALA A 137 -3.06 -2.20 22.51
C ALA A 137 -3.28 -1.61 21.12
N ALA A 138 -4.50 -1.15 20.81
CA ALA A 138 -4.81 -0.49 19.54
C ALA A 138 -3.95 0.75 19.34
N PHE A 139 -3.77 1.57 20.38
CA PHE A 139 -2.89 2.74 20.31
C PHE A 139 -1.45 2.34 19.95
N ALA A 140 -0.87 1.36 20.65
CA ALA A 140 0.49 0.88 20.36
C ALA A 140 0.64 0.32 18.94
N ILE A 141 -0.35 -0.44 18.47
CA ILE A 141 -0.37 -1.01 17.13
C ILE A 141 -0.49 0.10 16.08
N VAL A 142 -1.36 1.09 16.28
CA VAL A 142 -1.54 2.23 15.37
C VAL A 142 -0.26 3.06 15.27
N VAL A 143 0.41 3.34 16.39
CA VAL A 143 1.71 4.03 16.37
C VAL A 143 2.74 3.24 15.59
N THR A 144 2.84 1.93 15.86
CA THR A 144 3.77 1.04 15.14
C THR A 144 3.46 1.04 13.64
N TYR A 145 2.17 0.98 13.28
CA TYR A 145 1.70 1.00 11.90
C TYR A 145 2.06 2.30 11.19
N ALA A 146 1.82 3.43 11.84
CA ALA A 146 2.16 4.74 11.32
C ALA A 146 3.66 4.84 11.03
N VAL A 147 4.53 4.42 11.96
CA VAL A 147 5.98 4.44 11.78
C VAL A 147 6.40 3.60 10.57
N PHE A 148 5.91 2.36 10.46
CA PHE A 148 6.23 1.51 9.31
C PHE A 148 5.68 2.06 7.99
N ALA A 149 4.50 2.68 8.00
CA ALA A 149 3.89 3.32 6.84
C ALA A 149 4.69 4.56 6.38
N PHE A 150 5.13 5.42 7.30
CA PHE A 150 5.98 6.56 6.94
C PHE A 150 7.35 6.11 6.43
N ILE A 151 7.92 5.06 7.02
CA ILE A 151 9.17 4.50 6.53
C ILE A 151 8.99 3.94 5.12
N SER A 152 7.92 3.17 4.82
CA SER A 152 7.69 2.67 3.46
C SER A 152 7.45 3.80 2.47
N LEU A 153 6.67 4.82 2.86
CA LEU A 153 6.41 6.00 2.06
C LEU A 153 7.68 6.81 1.75
N TYR A 154 8.59 6.96 2.73
CA TYR A 154 9.89 7.58 2.51
C TYR A 154 10.67 6.91 1.37
N TYR A 155 10.68 5.57 1.34
CA TYR A 155 11.35 4.84 0.24
C TYR A 155 10.61 4.97 -1.08
N VAL A 156 9.28 5.08 -1.06
CA VAL A 156 8.49 5.37 -2.28
C VAL A 156 8.88 6.75 -2.82
N TYR A 157 8.87 7.81 -2.00
CA TYR A 157 9.31 9.14 -2.43
C TYR A 157 10.77 9.15 -2.89
N LYS A 158 11.67 8.46 -2.18
CA LYS A 158 13.08 8.34 -2.59
C LYS A 158 13.26 7.62 -3.93
N SER A 159 12.39 6.64 -4.22
CA SER A 159 12.40 5.94 -5.51
C SER A 159 11.99 6.84 -6.66
N CYS A 160 11.08 7.79 -6.41
CA CYS A 160 10.61 8.74 -7.41
C CYS A 160 11.61 9.89 -7.60
N ASN A 161 11.97 10.58 -6.50
CA ASN A 161 12.88 11.72 -6.52
C ASN A 161 13.70 11.82 -5.21
N PRO A 162 15.00 11.47 -5.21
CA PRO A 162 15.81 11.40 -3.98
C PRO A 162 16.08 12.78 -3.35
N ASP A 163 16.08 13.87 -4.13
CA ASP A 163 16.46 15.21 -3.67
C ASP A 163 15.37 15.88 -2.82
N THR A 164 14.10 15.58 -3.11
CA THR A 164 12.93 16.20 -2.46
C THR A 164 12.17 15.24 -1.54
N ALA A 165 12.56 13.96 -1.49
CA ALA A 165 11.85 12.91 -0.74
C ALA A 165 11.67 13.22 0.74
N VAL A 166 12.67 13.81 1.41
CA VAL A 166 12.60 14.14 2.84
C VAL A 166 11.58 15.26 3.08
N VAL A 167 11.53 16.27 2.20
CA VAL A 167 10.60 17.39 2.31
C VAL A 167 9.16 16.90 2.17
N PHE A 168 8.90 16.05 1.16
CA PHE A 168 7.56 15.47 0.97
C PHE A 168 7.15 14.56 2.12
N LEU A 169 8.09 13.81 2.71
CA LEU A 169 7.83 13.00 3.90
C LEU A 169 7.43 13.88 5.10
N VAL A 170 8.25 14.88 5.43
CA VAL A 170 7.99 15.77 6.58
C VAL A 170 6.67 16.51 6.39
N LEU A 171 6.41 17.00 5.18
CA LEU A 171 5.15 17.68 4.86
C LEU A 171 3.95 16.73 4.94
N SER A 172 4.11 15.47 4.54
CA SER A 172 3.08 14.43 4.71
C SER A 172 2.82 14.07 6.18
N ILE A 173 3.83 14.19 7.05
CA ILE A 173 3.67 13.99 8.50
C ILE A 173 2.91 15.17 9.13
N VAL A 174 3.25 16.41 8.74
CA VAL A 174 2.61 17.63 9.28
C VAL A 174 1.20 17.82 8.71
N ILE A 175 1.01 17.51 7.43
CA ILE A 175 -0.25 17.68 6.70
C ILE A 175 -0.57 16.38 5.95
N PRO A 176 -1.21 15.39 6.61
CA PRO A 176 -1.54 14.10 6.00
C PRO A 176 -2.36 14.22 4.71
N ALA A 177 -3.19 15.26 4.61
CA ALA A 177 -4.00 15.54 3.42
C ALA A 177 -3.18 15.79 2.15
N THR A 178 -1.89 16.12 2.27
CA THR A 178 -1.02 16.39 1.12
C THR A 178 -0.38 15.14 0.53
N MET A 179 -0.36 14.01 1.25
CA MET A 179 0.15 12.71 0.77
C MET A 179 -0.35 12.34 -0.63
N PRO A 180 -1.66 12.23 -0.89
CA PRO A 180 -2.16 11.76 -2.18
C PRO A 180 -1.77 12.69 -3.33
N PHE A 181 -1.66 14.00 -3.07
CA PHE A 181 -1.25 14.98 -4.07
C PHE A 181 0.22 14.83 -4.46
N PHE A 182 1.11 14.66 -3.48
CA PHE A 182 2.53 14.41 -3.77
C PHE A 182 2.76 13.09 -4.46
N LEU A 183 2.09 12.02 -4.01
CA LEU A 183 2.19 10.70 -4.62
C LEU A 183 1.71 10.73 -6.09
N LEU A 184 0.65 11.47 -6.38
CA LEU A 184 0.16 11.67 -7.74
C LEU A 184 1.12 12.51 -8.60
N ALA A 185 1.73 13.55 -8.04
CA ALA A 185 2.72 14.36 -8.75
C ALA A 185 3.99 13.56 -9.08
N ASP A 186 4.43 12.73 -8.14
CA ASP A 186 5.65 11.92 -8.25
C ASP A 186 5.47 10.61 -9.05
N ARG A 187 4.22 10.26 -9.42
CA ARG A 187 3.88 8.96 -10.04
C ARG A 187 4.64 8.61 -11.33
N ASN A 188 5.14 9.62 -12.04
CA ASN A 188 5.84 9.46 -13.32
C ASN A 188 7.37 9.55 -13.20
N LEU A 189 7.89 9.90 -12.03
CA LEU A 189 9.32 10.04 -11.78
C LEU A 189 9.89 8.70 -11.29
N ASP A 190 10.97 8.24 -11.92
CA ASP A 190 11.72 7.03 -11.53
C ASP A 190 13.22 7.35 -11.35
N ARG A 191 13.55 8.59 -10.92
CA ARG A 191 14.94 9.10 -10.84
C ARG A 191 15.80 8.36 -9.81
N GLY A 192 15.17 7.74 -8.81
CA GLY A 192 15.88 6.97 -7.77
C GLY A 192 16.15 5.51 -8.14
N MET A 193 15.62 5.01 -9.25
CA MET A 193 15.81 3.61 -9.68
C MET A 193 16.91 3.53 -10.75
N PRO A 194 17.79 2.49 -10.75
CA PRO A 194 18.72 2.27 -11.85
C PRO A 194 17.93 2.06 -13.16
N PRO A 195 18.53 2.40 -14.33
CA PRO A 195 17.87 2.25 -15.62
C PRO A 195 17.29 0.84 -15.75
N ARG A 196 15.99 0.75 -16.08
CA ARG A 196 15.35 -0.54 -16.36
C ARG A 196 16.18 -1.24 -17.42
N ARG A 197 16.67 -2.46 -17.16
CA ARG A 197 17.09 -3.35 -18.25
C ARG A 197 15.89 -3.38 -19.19
N GLN A 198 16.05 -2.82 -20.38
CA GLN A 198 15.04 -2.90 -21.43
C GLN A 198 14.60 -4.37 -21.50
N GLU A 199 13.29 -4.62 -21.51
CA GLU A 199 12.81 -5.94 -21.86
C GLU A 199 13.55 -6.37 -23.13
N PRO A 200 13.97 -7.65 -23.26
CA PRO A 200 14.53 -8.13 -24.50
C PRO A 200 13.58 -7.71 -25.61
N GLN A 201 14.07 -6.86 -26.52
CA GLN A 201 13.31 -6.48 -27.71
C GLN A 201 12.77 -7.78 -28.31
N PRO A 202 11.50 -7.83 -28.76
CA PRO A 202 11.00 -9.01 -29.43
C PRO A 202 11.99 -9.31 -30.55
N LEU A 203 12.58 -10.51 -30.48
CA LEU A 203 13.58 -10.99 -31.43
C LEU A 203 13.10 -10.64 -32.84
N PRO A 204 13.95 -10.08 -33.72
CA PRO A 204 13.57 -9.80 -35.08
C PRO A 204 12.96 -11.07 -35.68
N GLU A 205 11.70 -10.92 -36.09
CA GLU A 205 10.89 -11.90 -36.81
C GLU A 205 11.56 -12.14 -38.17
N THR A 206 12.63 -12.90 -38.18
CA THR A 206 13.32 -13.33 -39.41
C THR A 206 13.81 -14.76 -39.23
N ALA A 207 12.88 -15.65 -38.94
CA ALA A 207 13.02 -17.09 -39.13
C ALA A 207 11.65 -17.79 -39.13
N GLN A 208 10.63 -17.20 -39.79
CA GLN A 208 9.45 -17.95 -40.22
C GLN A 208 9.58 -18.26 -41.71
N ASN A 209 10.38 -19.28 -41.99
CA ASN A 209 10.32 -20.19 -43.15
C ASN A 209 11.45 -21.19 -42.86
N VAL A 210 11.22 -22.45 -42.51
CA VAL A 210 10.50 -23.46 -43.30
C VAL A 210 9.98 -24.57 -42.36
N GLU A 211 8.75 -24.97 -42.67
CA GLU A 211 7.94 -26.13 -42.30
C GLU A 211 8.67 -27.45 -41.91
N PRO A 212 8.16 -28.25 -40.96
CA PRO A 212 8.64 -29.61 -40.71
C PRO A 212 7.79 -30.60 -41.50
N THR A 213 8.22 -31.01 -42.69
CA THR A 213 7.61 -32.15 -43.38
C THR A 213 8.67 -33.14 -43.80
N GLY A 214 8.69 -34.28 -43.09
CA GLY A 214 9.47 -35.45 -43.51
C GLY A 214 8.94 -36.03 -44.81
N LYS A 215 9.87 -36.57 -45.62
CA LYS A 215 9.74 -37.74 -46.51
C LYS A 215 11.05 -37.94 -47.28
N GLU A 216 11.75 -39.00 -46.92
CA GLU A 216 12.75 -39.76 -47.70
C GLU A 216 12.09 -40.42 -48.95
N PRO A 217 12.77 -41.08 -49.94
CA PRO A 217 14.19 -41.15 -50.41
C PRO A 217 14.36 -40.86 -51.94
N ALA A 218 15.61 -40.80 -52.44
CA ALA A 218 16.08 -41.30 -53.77
C ALA A 218 17.50 -40.75 -54.03
N GLU A 219 18.56 -41.56 -53.94
CA GLU A 219 19.13 -42.33 -55.07
C GLU A 219 20.04 -41.45 -55.97
N ALA A 220 21.37 -41.61 -55.82
CA ALA A 220 22.37 -41.72 -56.89
C ALA A 220 23.80 -41.55 -56.34
N SER A 221 24.48 -42.70 -56.17
CA SER A 221 25.94 -42.87 -56.37
C SER A 221 26.29 -42.56 -57.85
N PRO A 222 27.54 -42.41 -58.34
CA PRO A 222 28.81 -42.82 -57.73
C PRO A 222 30.02 -41.87 -57.97
N GLU A 223 31.18 -42.32 -57.49
CA GLU A 223 32.54 -42.21 -58.07
C GLU A 223 33.63 -41.60 -57.17
N GLU A 224 34.52 -42.52 -56.77
CA GLU A 224 35.92 -42.39 -56.36
C GLU A 224 36.76 -41.66 -57.43
N PRO A 225 37.97 -41.12 -57.11
CA PRO A 225 39.13 -42.01 -56.98
C PRO A 225 40.20 -41.58 -55.94
N GLU A 226 41.07 -42.55 -55.63
CA GLU A 226 42.54 -42.49 -55.42
C GLU A 226 43.19 -41.14 -55.05
N GLY A 227 44.15 -41.03 -54.14
CA GLY A 227 45.01 -42.02 -53.51
C GLY A 227 46.26 -41.34 -52.94
N THR A 228 46.94 -42.06 -52.04
CA THR A 228 48.40 -42.07 -51.84
C THR A 228 49.08 -40.86 -51.20
N SER A 229 49.68 -41.10 -50.01
CA SER A 229 51.09 -40.84 -49.63
C SER A 229 51.19 -40.46 -48.15
N GLN A 230 51.66 -41.38 -47.29
CA GLN A 230 53.04 -41.47 -46.77
C GLN A 230 53.28 -40.53 -45.57
N GLU A 231 53.37 -41.10 -44.36
CA GLU A 231 54.62 -41.41 -43.63
C GLU A 231 55.26 -40.18 -42.98
N LEU A 232 55.10 -40.03 -41.67
CA LEU A 232 56.09 -40.32 -40.61
C LEU A 232 55.57 -39.89 -39.24
#